data_AF-A0A3M1JNY0-F1
#
_entry.id   AF-A0A3M1JNY0-F1
#
_cell.length_a   1.000
_cell.length_b   1.000
_cell.length_c   1.000
_cell.angle_alpha   90.00
_cell.angle_beta   90.00
_cell.angle_gamma   90.00
#
_symmetry.space_group_name_H-M   'P 1'
#
loop_
_entity.id
_entity.type
_entity.pdbx_description
1 polymer ?
#
loop_
_entity_poly.entity_id
_entity_poly.type
_entity_poly.pdbx_seq_one_letter_code
_entity_poly.pdbx_strand_id
1 'polypeptide(L)'
;MTDWDAAGVPLPAGSARALYDAIVLLHHLERAPDPVAEMRAARRLLKPGGLLHLDVGEDGGWVIPLNALRRMIENTGFLVQKRVDRSSLRFRCRPS
;
A
#
# COMPACT_ATOMS: atom_id res chain seq x y z
N MET A 1 20.82 5.18 -2.82
CA MET A 1 19.77 4.85 -3.79
C MET A 1 18.64 5.82 -3.53
N THR A 2 18.59 6.91 -4.30
CA THR A 2 17.83 8.12 -3.99
C THR A 2 16.46 8.05 -4.66
N ASP A 3 15.41 8.18 -3.86
CA ASP A 3 14.01 8.23 -4.29
C ASP A 3 13.76 9.59 -4.97
N TRP A 4 13.12 9.58 -6.15
CA TRP A 4 12.90 10.76 -6.98
C TRP A 4 11.40 11.10 -7.00
N ASP A 5 11.04 12.30 -6.55
CA ASP A 5 9.73 12.89 -6.82
C ASP A 5 9.83 13.88 -8.01
N ALA A 6 8.70 14.15 -8.67
CA ALA A 6 8.55 14.95 -9.90
C ALA A 6 9.02 16.43 -9.85
N ALA A 7 9.71 16.85 -8.78
CA ALA A 7 10.31 18.16 -8.60
C ALA A 7 11.83 18.13 -8.29
N GLY A 8 12.47 16.95 -8.23
CA GLY A 8 13.93 16.84 -8.08
C GLY A 8 14.51 17.36 -6.75
N VAL A 9 13.68 17.50 -5.71
CA VAL A 9 14.14 17.93 -4.37
C VAL A 9 14.28 16.70 -3.47
N PRO A 10 15.45 16.45 -2.86
CA PRO A 10 15.60 15.38 -1.89
C PRO A 10 14.82 15.73 -0.63
N LEU A 11 13.81 14.94 -0.28
CA LEU A 11 13.18 15.04 1.03
C LEU A 11 14.19 14.55 2.10
N PRO A 12 14.36 15.26 3.22
CA PRO A 12 15.24 14.81 4.29
C PRO A 12 14.77 13.44 4.81
N ALA A 13 15.68 12.47 4.77
CA ALA A 13 15.48 11.11 5.26
C ALA A 13 15.06 11.14 6.73
N GLY A 14 13.75 11.02 6.99
CA GLY A 14 13.17 11.14 8.32
C GLY A 14 11.82 11.84 8.39
N SER A 15 11.34 12.46 7.30
CA SER A 15 10.07 13.19 7.33
C SER A 15 9.21 12.95 6.08
N ALA A 16 9.02 11.68 5.72
CA ALA A 16 7.84 11.33 4.93
C ALA A 16 6.63 11.56 5.85
N ARG A 17 6.22 12.82 5.94
CA ARG A 17 4.99 13.23 6.61
C ARG A 17 3.87 12.49 5.88
N ALA A 18 2.78 12.23 6.59
CA ALA A 18 1.61 11.64 5.97
C ALA A 18 1.03 12.65 4.96
N LEU A 19 1.40 12.51 3.69
CA LEU A 19 1.22 13.53 2.63
C LEU A 19 0.04 13.22 1.73
N TYR A 20 -0.24 11.93 1.51
CA TYR A 20 -1.20 11.50 0.51
C TYR A 20 -2.55 11.16 1.15
N ASP A 21 -3.62 11.64 0.54
CA ASP A 21 -5.00 11.24 0.88
C ASP A 21 -5.33 9.85 0.34
N ALA A 22 -4.68 9.44 -0.74
CA ALA A 22 -4.81 8.12 -1.33
C ALA A 22 -3.50 7.62 -1.97
N ILE A 23 -3.30 6.30 -1.94
CA ILE A 23 -2.24 5.58 -2.66
C ILE A 23 -2.92 4.46 -3.45
N VAL A 24 -2.46 4.27 -4.69
CA VAL A 24 -2.93 3.24 -5.61
C VAL A 24 -1.73 2.37 -5.98
N LEU A 25 -1.83 1.06 -5.74
CA LEU A 25 -0.83 0.07 -6.11
C LEU A 25 -1.44 -0.90 -7.11
N LEU A 26 -0.94 -0.89 -8.35
CA LEU A 26 -1.43 -1.71 -9.45
C LEU A 26 -0.38 -2.75 -9.80
N HIS A 27 -0.68 -4.03 -9.56
CA HIS A 27 0.22 -5.17 -9.85
C HIS A 27 1.64 -5.03 -9.26
N HIS A 28 1.79 -4.16 -8.25
CA HIS A 28 3.09 -3.82 -7.64
C HIS A 28 3.51 -4.89 -6.62
N LEU A 29 2.58 -5.25 -5.73
CA LEU A 29 2.89 -6.14 -4.61
C LEU A 29 3.35 -7.54 -5.05
N GLU A 30 2.86 -8.05 -6.18
CA GLU A 30 3.27 -9.35 -6.72
C GLU A 30 4.76 -9.42 -7.06
N ARG A 31 5.37 -8.27 -7.36
CA ARG A 31 6.77 -8.14 -7.75
C ARG A 31 7.63 -7.61 -6.61
N ALA A 32 7.02 -7.24 -5.48
CA ALA A 32 7.73 -6.68 -4.36
C ALA A 32 8.50 -7.78 -3.60
N PRO A 33 9.80 -7.58 -3.31
CA PRO A 33 10.60 -8.56 -2.56
C PRO A 33 10.17 -8.67 -1.09
N ASP A 34 9.68 -7.58 -0.50
CA ASP A 34 9.06 -7.57 0.83
C ASP A 34 7.72 -6.80 0.79
N PRO A 35 6.60 -7.51 0.52
CA PRO A 35 5.27 -6.91 0.42
C PRO A 35 4.81 -6.25 1.72
N VAL A 36 5.31 -6.72 2.87
CA VAL A 36 4.97 -6.16 4.17
C VAL A 36 5.70 -4.83 4.38
N ALA A 37 6.96 -4.72 3.95
CA ALA A 37 7.69 -3.46 3.96
C ALA A 37 7.01 -2.41 3.06
N GLU A 38 6.55 -2.79 1.87
CA GLU A 38 5.79 -1.92 0.97
C GLU A 38 4.52 -1.37 1.64
N MET A 39 3.77 -2.22 2.33
CA MET A 39 2.57 -1.78 3.07
C MET A 39 2.91 -0.81 4.21
N ARG A 40 4.02 -1.06 4.92
CA ARG A 40 4.49 -0.13 5.96
C ARG A 40 4.94 1.21 5.37
N ALA A 41 5.58 1.20 4.19
CA ALA A 41 5.96 2.42 3.48
C ALA A 41 4.72 3.21 3.04
N ALA A 42 3.75 2.55 2.39
CA ALA A 42 2.49 3.15 2.00
C ALA A 42 1.74 3.76 3.20
N ARG A 43 1.74 3.08 4.35
CA ARG A 43 1.13 3.60 5.58
C ARG A 43 1.80 4.87 6.10
N ARG A 44 3.13 4.99 6.00
CA ARG A 44 3.86 6.20 6.44
C ARG A 44 3.53 7.42 5.56
N LEU A 45 3.28 7.16 4.29
CA LEU A 45 2.98 8.16 3.28
C LEU A 45 1.50 8.61 3.30
N LEU A 46 0.58 7.76 3.78
CA LEU A 46 -0.84 8.06 3.88
C LEU A 46 -1.19 8.86 5.13
N LYS A 47 -1.98 9.93 4.96
CA LYS A 47 -2.67 10.63 6.05
C LYS A 47 -3.50 9.65 6.89
N PRO A 48 -3.68 9.90 8.21
CA PRO A 48 -4.64 9.14 9.01
C PRO A 48 -6.02 9.11 8.34
N GLY A 49 -6.61 7.92 8.19
CA GLY A 49 -7.88 7.73 7.48
C GLY A 49 -7.80 7.76 5.95
N GLY A 50 -6.61 7.97 5.37
CA GLY A 50 -6.34 7.94 3.93
C GLY A 50 -6.59 6.56 3.31
N LEU A 51 -6.79 6.55 1.98
CA LEU A 51 -7.22 5.39 1.22
C LEU A 51 -6.04 4.65 0.59
N LEU A 52 -6.00 3.33 0.75
CA LEU A 52 -5.17 2.45 -0.06
C LEU A 52 -6.07 1.68 -1.05
N HIS A 53 -5.78 1.79 -2.33
CA HIS A 53 -6.32 0.92 -3.37
C HIS A 53 -5.23 -0.04 -3.83
N LEU A 54 -5.55 -1.33 -3.84
CA LEU A 54 -4.66 -2.38 -4.29
C LEU A 54 -5.36 -3.19 -5.37
N ASP A 55 -4.72 -3.33 -6.52
CA ASP A 55 -5.07 -4.25 -7.58
C ASP A 55 -3.98 -5.32 -7.70
N VAL A 56 -4.35 -6.59 -7.56
CA VAL A 56 -3.45 -7.73 -7.76
C VAL A 56 -3.80 -8.47 -9.05
N GLY A 57 -2.83 -8.60 -9.96
CA GLY A 57 -3.01 -9.16 -11.28
C GLY A 57 -3.61 -10.56 -11.24
N GLU A 58 -4.52 -10.83 -12.18
CA GLU A 58 -5.16 -12.14 -12.32
C GLU A 58 -4.14 -13.24 -12.70
N ASP A 59 -3.00 -12.83 -13.27
CA ASP A 59 -1.96 -13.71 -13.82
C ASP A 59 -0.95 -14.20 -12.76
N GLY A 60 -1.11 -13.74 -11.50
CA GLY A 60 -0.81 -14.55 -10.33
C GLY A 60 0.63 -15.04 -10.16
N GLY A 61 1.63 -14.18 -10.36
CA GLY A 61 2.98 -14.46 -9.82
C GLY A 61 2.96 -14.73 -8.30
N TRP A 62 1.88 -14.33 -7.63
CA TRP A 62 1.54 -14.71 -6.27
C TRP A 62 0.55 -15.86 -6.17
N VAL A 63 0.98 -16.92 -5.50
CA VAL A 63 0.12 -18.03 -5.04
C VAL A 63 -0.49 -17.74 -3.65
N ILE A 64 -0.59 -16.47 -3.27
CA ILE A 64 -1.13 -16.08 -1.95
C ILE A 64 -2.67 -16.01 -2.04
N PRO A 65 -3.42 -16.82 -1.27
CA PRO A 65 -4.87 -16.72 -1.24
C PRO A 65 -5.32 -15.32 -0.77
N LEU A 66 -6.38 -14.77 -1.36
CA LEU A 66 -6.88 -13.42 -1.06
C LEU A 66 -7.11 -13.17 0.45
N ASN A 67 -7.55 -14.19 1.19
CA ASN A 67 -7.74 -14.08 2.65
C ASN A 67 -6.42 -13.92 3.41
N ALA A 68 -5.34 -14.55 2.94
CA ALA A 68 -4.02 -14.40 3.53
C ALA A 68 -3.44 -13.01 3.22
N LEU A 69 -3.60 -12.53 1.98
CA LEU A 69 -3.26 -11.17 1.57
C LEU A 69 -4.00 -10.13 2.43
N ARG A 70 -5.32 -10.32 2.60
CA ARG A 70 -6.16 -9.44 3.43
C ARG A 70 -5.60 -9.31 4.85
N ARG A 71 -5.32 -10.44 5.51
CA ARG A 71 -4.78 -10.46 6.88
C ARG A 71 -3.41 -9.81 6.98
N MET A 72 -2.54 -10.03 5.99
CA MET A 72 -1.23 -9.38 5.93
C MET A 72 -1.36 -7.86 5.93
N ILE A 73 -2.25 -7.33 5.10
CA ILE A 73 -2.48 -5.89 5.00
C ILE A 73 -3.10 -5.34 6.29
N GLU A 74 -4.07 -6.06 6.88
CA GLU A 74 -4.65 -5.68 8.17
C GLU A 74 -3.59 -5.57 9.29
N ASN A 75 -2.63 -6.51 9.33
CA ASN A 75 -1.54 -6.51 10.31
C ASN A 75 -0.56 -5.33 10.14
N THR A 76 -0.59 -4.64 9.00
CA THR A 76 0.24 -3.45 8.77
C THR A 76 -0.45 -2.16 9.21
N GLY A 77 -1.69 -2.25 9.73
CA GLY A 77 -2.45 -1.12 10.27
C GLY A 77 -3.45 -0.52 9.31
N PHE A 78 -3.80 -1.24 8.25
CA PHE A 78 -4.92 -0.93 7.39
C PHE A 78 -6.19 -1.64 7.89
N LEU A 79 -7.35 -1.08 7.59
CA LEU A 79 -8.66 -1.70 7.77
C LEU A 79 -9.26 -1.94 6.39
N VAL A 80 -9.67 -3.16 6.10
CA VAL A 80 -10.43 -3.46 4.88
C VAL A 80 -11.70 -2.64 4.90
N GLN A 81 -11.90 -1.88 3.82
CA GLN A 81 -13.14 -1.14 3.63
C GLN A 81 -14.10 -1.94 2.75
N LYS A 82 -13.62 -2.37 1.57
CA LYS A 82 -14.46 -3.03 0.58
C LYS A 82 -13.60 -3.79 -0.43
N ARG A 83 -14.08 -4.95 -0.87
CA ARG A 83 -13.64 -5.59 -2.12
C ARG A 83 -14.35 -4.91 -3.29
N VAL A 84 -13.56 -4.35 -4.21
CA VAL A 84 -14.10 -3.60 -5.35
C VAL A 84 -14.53 -4.58 -6.46
N ASP A 85 -13.67 -5.56 -6.75
CA ASP A 85 -13.91 -6.64 -7.71
C ASP A 85 -13.05 -7.87 -7.35
N ARG A 86 -12.77 -8.76 -8.32
CA ARG A 86 -12.02 -10.00 -8.07
C ARG A 86 -10.57 -9.76 -7.66
N SER A 87 -9.89 -8.80 -8.27
CA SER A 87 -8.48 -8.48 -8.04
C SER A 87 -8.26 -7.28 -7.11
N SER A 88 -9.30 -6.45 -6.92
CA SER A 88 -9.15 -5.16 -6.28
C SER A 88 -9.72 -5.07 -4.88
N LEU A 89 -8.90 -4.55 -3.96
CA LEU A 89 -9.25 -4.27 -2.57
C LEU A 89 -9.03 -2.80 -2.22
N ARG A 90 -9.91 -2.26 -1.38
CA ARG A 90 -9.76 -0.93 -0.77
C ARG A 90 -9.66 -1.03 0.73
N PHE A 91 -8.74 -0.26 1.29
CA PHE A 91 -8.46 -0.19 2.71
C PHE A 91 -8.36 1.26 3.17
N ARG A 92 -8.64 1.51 4.46
CA ARG A 92 -8.30 2.77 5.13
C ARG A 92 -7.13 2.58 6.07
N CYS A 93 -6.27 3.58 6.14
CA CYS A 93 -5.29 3.67 7.22
C CYS A 93 -6.02 3.83 8.56
N ARG A 94 -5.66 3.05 9.59
CA ARG A 94 -6.22 3.24 10.93
C ARG A 94 -5.90 4.65 11.43
N PRO A 95 -6.87 5.37 12.01
CA PRO A 95 -6.55 6.55 12.80
C PRO A 95 -5.69 6.09 13.99
N SER A 96 -4.61 6.84 14.24
CA SER A 96 -3.70 6.66 15.38
C SER A 96 -4.42 6.90 16.70
#